data_AF-A0A920USG4-F1
#
_entry.id   AF-A0A920USG4-F1
#
_cell.length_a   1.000
_cell.length_b   1.000
_cell.length_c   1.000
_cell.angle_alpha   90.00
_cell.angle_beta   90.00
_cell.angle_gamma   90.00
#
_symmetry.space_group_name_H-M   'P 1'
#
loop_
_entity.id
_entity.type
_entity.pdbx_description
1 polymer ?
#
loop_
_entity_poly.entity_id
_entity_poly.type
_entity_poly.pdbx_seq_one_letter_code
_entity_poly.pdbx_strand_id
1 'polypeptide(L)'
;MGITLWGVLFPLFSDLARDVSVSVSAPYFDRANGPVLLGIVIMMGVGPLLPWRKASSRSLRQWFIWPTAVGILTILVLLGLGVKRPVAIFSFGVIAFVAFAILEEWARGTLARHRNGENWAKAWWKLVNGNRPRHGGYIVHISILMLGLGIIGTNFYQQRTDGALEIGQSLVLDNYRIEYVDNGDSSRPDRIAKWAEISVYNIDVNSYATEKSAAKAQGSTGFTLNDSTLRPGDRLISQINPWHGFYLDFNMASVRSGIRSTIVEDLYVIPRDFLPDGRVSLAVSINPLAWWLWAAGPIFILGTMIALWPQGADRPHTQMKTLMTKESEI
;
A
#
# COMPACT_ATOMS: atom_id res chain seq x y z
N MET A 1 -2.52 -3.13 -18.54
CA MET A 1 -1.98 -4.42 -19.01
C MET A 1 -1.22 -4.32 -20.33
N GLY A 2 -1.76 -3.65 -21.38
CA GLY A 2 -1.05 -3.53 -22.66
C GLY A 2 0.34 -2.86 -22.58
N ILE A 3 0.49 -1.79 -21.79
CA ILE A 3 1.77 -1.09 -21.60
C ILE A 3 2.82 -1.99 -20.95
N THR A 4 2.46 -2.70 -19.87
CA THR A 4 3.37 -3.61 -19.17
C THR A 4 3.79 -4.77 -20.07
N LEU A 5 2.82 -5.39 -20.75
CA LEU A 5 3.09 -6.48 -21.68
C LEU A 5 4.04 -6.02 -22.80
N TRP A 6 3.77 -4.87 -23.41
CA TRP A 6 4.62 -4.32 -24.46
C TRP A 6 6.02 -3.97 -23.95
N GLY A 7 6.14 -3.36 -22.76
CA GLY A 7 7.44 -3.02 -22.18
C GLY A 7 8.32 -4.24 -21.89
N VAL A 8 7.73 -5.39 -21.57
CA VAL A 8 8.45 -6.65 -21.37
C VAL A 8 8.78 -7.36 -22.69
N LEU A 9 7.90 -7.29 -23.68
CA LEU A 9 8.10 -7.95 -24.99
C LEU A 9 8.95 -7.15 -25.97
N PHE A 10 8.97 -5.82 -25.87
CA PHE A 10 9.70 -4.93 -26.79
C PHE A 10 11.20 -5.27 -26.91
N PRO A 11 11.95 -5.58 -25.83
CA PRO A 11 13.34 -6.01 -25.93
C PRO A 11 13.53 -7.21 -26.87
N LEU A 12 12.64 -8.20 -26.82
CA LEU A 12 12.70 -9.41 -27.64
C LEU A 12 12.47 -9.11 -29.13
N PHE A 13 11.55 -8.20 -29.45
CA PHE A 13 11.35 -7.75 -30.83
C PHE A 13 12.48 -6.86 -31.35
N SER A 14 13.05 -5.99 -30.49
CA SER A 14 14.19 -5.14 -30.84
C SER A 14 15.43 -5.98 -31.16
N ASP A 15 15.67 -7.01 -30.38
CA ASP A 15 16.74 -7.97 -30.59
C ASP A 15 16.60 -8.68 -31.95
N LEU A 16 15.43 -9.26 -32.22
CA LEU A 16 15.14 -9.95 -33.49
C LEU A 16 15.20 -9.04 -34.74
N ALA A 17 14.78 -7.79 -34.62
CA ALA A 17 14.64 -6.89 -35.77
C ALA A 17 15.87 -6.00 -36.04
N ARG A 18 16.66 -5.70 -35.00
CA ARG A 18 17.75 -4.72 -35.08
C ARG A 18 19.07 -5.22 -34.48
N ASP A 19 19.11 -6.44 -33.94
CA ASP A 19 20.28 -7.00 -33.26
C ASP A 19 20.78 -6.10 -32.11
N VAL A 20 19.84 -5.36 -31.50
CA VAL A 20 20.08 -4.45 -30.37
C VAL A 20 19.08 -4.75 -29.27
N SER A 21 19.60 -5.20 -28.13
CA SER A 21 18.81 -5.38 -26.91
C SER A 21 18.64 -4.05 -26.18
N VAL A 22 17.40 -3.61 -26.04
CA VAL A 22 17.04 -2.44 -25.21
C VAL A 22 16.37 -2.97 -23.94
N SER A 23 16.96 -2.72 -22.78
CA SER A 23 16.33 -3.10 -21.51
C SER A 23 15.41 -2.00 -21.00
N VAL A 24 14.20 -2.38 -20.63
CA VAL A 24 13.20 -1.48 -20.05
C VAL A 24 13.20 -1.69 -18.55
N SER A 25 13.59 -0.67 -17.78
CA SER A 25 13.70 -0.72 -16.32
C SER A 25 12.51 -0.04 -15.62
N ALA A 26 12.43 -0.20 -14.29
CA ALA A 26 11.33 0.34 -13.46
C ALA A 26 10.94 1.80 -13.76
N PRO A 27 11.88 2.75 -14.00
CA PRO A 27 11.52 4.13 -14.32
C PRO A 27 10.61 4.30 -15.54
N TYR A 28 10.70 3.42 -16.55
CA TYR A 28 9.80 3.46 -17.69
C TYR A 28 8.37 3.08 -17.29
N PHE A 29 8.22 1.97 -16.55
CA PHE A 29 6.91 1.49 -16.11
C PHE A 29 6.26 2.47 -15.15
N ASP A 30 7.01 3.09 -14.25
CA ASP A 30 6.48 4.09 -13.31
C ASP A 30 5.92 5.32 -14.06
N ARG A 31 6.66 5.81 -15.06
CA ARG A 31 6.21 6.95 -15.90
C ARG A 31 5.01 6.61 -16.76
N ALA A 32 4.90 5.39 -17.26
CA ALA A 32 3.82 4.99 -18.16
C ALA A 32 2.56 4.53 -17.39
N ASN A 33 2.72 3.67 -16.40
CA ASN A 33 1.61 3.09 -15.63
C ASN A 33 1.09 4.05 -14.56
N GLY A 34 1.93 4.91 -13.97
CA GLY A 34 1.53 5.83 -12.91
C GLY A 34 0.35 6.74 -13.31
N PRO A 35 0.43 7.49 -14.42
CA PRO A 35 -0.67 8.34 -14.89
C PRO A 35 -1.94 7.56 -15.25
N VAL A 36 -1.78 6.38 -15.86
CA VAL A 36 -2.91 5.51 -16.24
C VAL A 36 -3.64 5.00 -15.00
N LEU A 37 -2.90 4.51 -14.00
CA LEU A 37 -3.46 4.05 -12.73
C LEU A 37 -4.19 5.19 -12.02
N LEU A 38 -3.59 6.37 -11.98
CA LEU A 38 -4.22 7.55 -11.39
C LEU A 38 -5.52 7.93 -12.12
N GLY A 39 -5.52 7.90 -13.45
CA GLY A 39 -6.72 8.14 -14.25
C GLY A 39 -7.84 7.13 -13.97
N ILE A 40 -7.49 5.85 -13.82
CA ILE A 40 -8.44 4.79 -13.44
C ILE A 40 -9.03 5.06 -12.05
N VAL A 41 -8.20 5.45 -11.07
CA VAL A 41 -8.69 5.78 -9.72
C VAL A 41 -9.64 6.97 -9.74
N ILE A 42 -9.34 8.03 -10.51
CA ILE A 42 -10.27 9.16 -10.69
C ILE A 42 -11.60 8.67 -11.26
N MET A 43 -11.56 7.86 -12.32
CA MET A 43 -12.78 7.31 -12.93
C MET A 43 -13.59 6.46 -11.94
N MET A 44 -12.95 5.72 -11.04
CA MET A 44 -13.64 4.94 -10.01
C MET A 44 -14.46 5.80 -9.04
N GLY A 45 -14.03 7.03 -8.75
CA GLY A 45 -14.81 7.96 -7.92
C GLY A 45 -15.91 8.69 -8.69
N VAL A 46 -15.66 9.03 -9.95
CA VAL A 46 -16.61 9.79 -10.78
C VAL A 46 -17.77 8.92 -11.26
N GLY A 47 -17.49 7.67 -11.67
CA GLY A 47 -18.44 6.76 -12.30
C GLY A 47 -19.71 6.51 -11.46
N PRO A 48 -19.62 6.18 -10.16
CA PRO A 48 -20.79 5.95 -9.32
C PRO A 48 -21.66 7.18 -9.07
N LEU A 49 -21.09 8.38 -9.19
CA LEU A 49 -21.78 9.64 -8.92
C LEU A 49 -22.55 10.18 -10.15
N LEU A 50 -22.29 9.66 -11.35
CA LEU A 50 -22.91 10.12 -12.59
C LEU A 50 -24.15 9.28 -12.98
N PRO A 51 -25.36 9.87 -13.01
CA PRO A 51 -26.54 9.19 -13.55
C PRO A 51 -26.39 8.91 -15.05
N TRP A 52 -26.73 7.69 -15.48
CA TRP A 52 -26.57 7.22 -16.87
C TRP A 52 -27.44 7.93 -17.94
N ARG A 53 -28.30 8.92 -17.60
CA ARG A 53 -29.22 9.50 -18.60
C ARG A 53 -29.54 11.00 -18.51
N LYS A 54 -29.73 11.58 -17.31
CA LYS A 54 -29.98 13.03 -17.14
C LYS A 54 -29.42 13.51 -15.81
N ALA A 55 -28.22 14.08 -15.82
CA ALA A 55 -27.71 14.83 -14.68
C ALA A 55 -28.19 16.28 -14.79
N SER A 56 -29.00 16.77 -13.85
CA SER A 56 -29.19 18.22 -13.74
C SER A 56 -27.90 18.83 -13.19
N SER A 57 -27.47 19.98 -13.73
CA SER A 57 -26.26 20.68 -13.28
C SER A 57 -26.29 20.97 -11.77
N ARG A 58 -27.48 21.23 -11.22
CA ARG A 58 -27.71 21.42 -9.79
C ARG A 58 -27.50 20.15 -8.98
N SER A 59 -27.97 19.00 -9.48
CA SER A 59 -27.71 17.71 -8.86
C SER A 59 -26.22 17.41 -8.90
N LEU A 60 -25.57 17.46 -10.06
CA LEU A 60 -24.14 17.14 -10.16
C LEU A 60 -23.27 17.95 -9.17
N ARG A 61 -23.58 19.25 -9.01
CA ARG A 61 -22.88 20.12 -8.07
C ARG A 61 -23.03 19.66 -6.60
N GLN A 62 -24.22 19.27 -6.15
CA GLN A 62 -24.41 18.84 -4.75
C GLN A 62 -23.69 17.52 -4.40
N TRP A 63 -23.47 16.61 -5.36
CA TRP A 63 -22.77 15.34 -5.12
C TRP A 63 -21.25 15.49 -5.18
N PHE A 64 -20.74 16.43 -5.97
CA PHE A 64 -19.28 16.59 -6.17
C PHE A 64 -18.63 17.63 -5.26
N ILE A 65 -19.38 18.61 -4.72
CA ILE A 65 -18.81 19.66 -3.86
C ILE A 65 -18.04 19.06 -2.69
N TRP A 66 -18.67 18.17 -1.92
CA TRP A 66 -18.05 17.65 -0.70
C TRP A 66 -16.83 16.75 -0.96
N PRO A 67 -16.89 15.75 -1.86
CA PRO A 67 -15.70 14.99 -2.24
C PRO A 67 -14.56 15.89 -2.75
N THR A 68 -14.87 16.89 -3.59
CA THR A 68 -13.87 17.83 -4.13
C THR A 68 -13.27 18.69 -3.03
N ALA A 69 -14.09 19.19 -2.11
CA ALA A 69 -13.63 19.97 -0.97
C ALA A 69 -12.70 19.16 -0.08
N VAL A 70 -13.02 17.89 0.18
CA VAL A 70 -12.15 16.98 0.95
C VAL A 70 -10.83 16.71 0.23
N GLY A 71 -10.86 16.43 -1.07
CA GLY A 71 -9.64 16.25 -1.87
C GLY A 71 -8.74 17.48 -1.86
N ILE A 72 -9.30 18.69 -2.03
CA ILE A 72 -8.57 19.96 -1.96
C ILE A 72 -8.04 20.19 -0.54
N LEU A 73 -8.85 19.95 0.49
CA LEU A 73 -8.42 20.09 1.88
C LEU A 73 -7.23 19.17 2.19
N THR A 74 -7.27 17.91 1.74
CA THR A 74 -6.13 16.98 1.87
C THR A 74 -4.88 17.53 1.20
N ILE A 75 -4.99 18.08 -0.02
CA ILE A 75 -3.86 18.72 -0.71
C ILE A 75 -3.31 19.89 0.10
N LEU A 76 -4.16 20.79 0.60
CA LEU A 76 -3.74 21.95 1.39
C LEU A 76 -3.07 21.54 2.71
N VAL A 77 -3.59 20.53 3.39
CA VAL A 77 -2.99 19.97 4.61
C VAL A 77 -1.62 19.38 4.31
N LEU A 78 -1.47 18.58 3.25
CA LEU A 78 -0.17 17.99 2.88
C LEU A 78 0.86 19.05 2.49
N LEU A 79 0.44 20.12 1.80
CA LEU A 79 1.29 21.27 1.50
C LEU A 79 1.73 21.98 2.80
N GLY A 80 0.80 22.18 3.75
CA GLY A 80 1.10 22.76 5.07
C GLY A 80 2.03 21.91 5.92
N LEU A 81 1.97 20.58 5.79
CA LEU A 81 2.90 19.63 6.41
C LEU A 81 4.28 19.57 5.72
N GLY A 82 4.51 20.36 4.68
CA GLY A 82 5.81 20.46 4.00
C GLY A 82 6.13 19.30 3.05
N VAL A 83 5.13 18.55 2.61
CA VAL A 83 5.31 17.50 1.61
C VAL A 83 5.76 18.12 0.28
N LYS A 84 6.84 17.61 -0.31
CA LYS A 84 7.50 18.25 -1.47
C LYS A 84 7.21 17.62 -2.83
N ARG A 85 6.55 16.46 -2.88
CA ARG A 85 6.36 15.68 -4.12
C ARG A 85 4.98 15.98 -4.73
N PRO A 86 4.87 16.76 -5.83
CA PRO A 86 3.56 17.20 -6.34
C PRO A 86 2.65 16.04 -6.77
N VAL A 87 3.23 15.02 -7.42
CA VAL A 87 2.50 13.83 -7.87
C VAL A 87 1.90 13.06 -6.68
N ALA A 88 2.64 12.92 -5.58
CA ALA A 88 2.16 12.24 -4.38
C ALA A 88 1.03 13.03 -3.71
N ILE A 89 1.19 14.35 -3.56
CA ILE A 89 0.17 15.24 -2.98
C ILE A 89 -1.14 15.16 -3.78
N PHE A 90 -1.05 15.28 -5.10
CA PHE A 90 -2.22 15.18 -5.97
C PHE A 90 -2.87 13.79 -5.88
N SER A 91 -2.08 12.72 -5.89
CA SER A 91 -2.58 11.35 -5.77
C SER A 91 -3.28 11.10 -4.43
N PHE A 92 -2.74 11.59 -3.31
CA PHE A 92 -3.42 11.53 -2.02
C PHE A 92 -4.74 12.33 -2.01
N GLY A 93 -4.77 13.50 -2.65
CA GLY A 93 -6.01 14.27 -2.82
C GLY A 93 -7.07 13.52 -3.62
N VAL A 94 -6.67 12.84 -4.70
CA VAL A 94 -7.56 11.97 -5.48
C VAL A 94 -8.06 10.79 -4.63
N ILE A 95 -7.18 10.12 -3.88
CA ILE A 95 -7.60 9.03 -2.99
C ILE A 95 -8.63 9.51 -1.96
N ALA A 96 -8.38 10.66 -1.33
CA ALA A 96 -9.30 11.25 -0.36
C ALA A 96 -10.64 11.63 -1.00
N PHE A 97 -10.62 12.19 -2.21
CA PHE A 97 -11.82 12.48 -3.00
C PHE A 97 -12.67 11.21 -3.23
N VAL A 98 -12.05 10.14 -3.74
CA VAL A 98 -12.76 8.89 -4.07
C VAL A 98 -13.26 8.20 -2.80
N ALA A 99 -12.43 8.16 -1.76
CA ALA A 99 -12.80 7.56 -0.48
C ALA A 99 -14.01 8.29 0.12
N PHE A 100 -13.98 9.62 0.13
CA PHE A 100 -15.08 10.41 0.64
C PHE A 100 -16.36 10.23 -0.20
N ALA A 101 -16.26 10.20 -1.53
CA ALA A 101 -17.42 9.94 -2.40
C ALA A 101 -18.11 8.60 -2.08
N ILE A 102 -17.34 7.53 -1.83
CA ILE A 102 -17.88 6.21 -1.46
C ILE A 102 -18.53 6.26 -0.07
N LEU A 103 -17.85 6.87 0.91
CA LEU A 103 -18.38 7.00 2.28
C LEU A 103 -19.65 7.84 2.32
N GLU A 104 -19.70 8.93 1.55
CA GLU A 104 -20.86 9.81 1.45
C GLU A 104 -22.06 9.08 0.84
N GLU A 105 -21.85 8.22 -0.16
CA GLU A 105 -22.90 7.37 -0.74
C GLU A 105 -23.50 6.41 0.31
N TRP A 106 -22.65 5.73 1.08
CA TRP A 106 -23.11 4.86 2.17
C TRP A 106 -23.80 5.64 3.29
N ALA A 107 -23.28 6.81 3.66
CA ALA A 107 -23.86 7.65 4.70
C ALA A 107 -25.24 8.17 4.30
N ARG A 108 -25.38 8.73 3.09
CA ARG A 108 -26.67 9.22 2.56
C ARG A 108 -27.69 8.09 2.43
N GLY A 109 -27.29 6.94 1.88
CA GLY A 109 -28.16 5.77 1.74
C GLY A 109 -28.65 5.23 3.09
N THR A 110 -27.76 5.18 4.08
CA THR A 110 -28.10 4.73 5.44
C THR A 110 -29.00 5.74 6.15
N LEU A 111 -28.71 7.03 6.04
CA LEU A 111 -29.51 8.09 6.65
C LEU A 111 -30.94 8.14 6.08
N ALA A 112 -31.10 7.96 4.77
CA ALA A 112 -32.42 7.91 4.14
C ALA A 112 -33.29 6.78 4.70
N ARG A 113 -32.68 5.61 4.99
CA ARG A 113 -33.34 4.48 5.64
C ARG A 113 -33.61 4.71 7.12
N HIS A 114 -32.66 5.30 7.84
CA HIS A 114 -32.82 5.62 9.25
C HIS A 114 -33.96 6.61 9.50
N ARG A 115 -34.11 7.62 8.62
CA ARG A 115 -35.24 8.58 8.67
C ARG A 115 -36.61 7.91 8.53
N ASN A 116 -36.68 6.71 7.95
CA ASN A 116 -37.90 5.91 7.86
C ASN A 116 -38.11 4.98 9.07
N GLY A 117 -37.36 5.18 10.17
CA GLY A 117 -37.54 4.47 11.44
C GLY A 117 -36.66 3.24 11.63
N GLU A 118 -35.73 2.92 10.71
CA GLU A 118 -34.82 1.79 10.88
C GLU A 118 -33.63 2.14 11.81
N ASN A 119 -33.17 1.22 12.67
CA ASN A 119 -31.91 1.40 13.41
C ASN A 119 -30.72 1.53 12.43
N TRP A 120 -29.76 2.43 12.70
CA TRP A 120 -28.55 2.65 11.91
C TRP A 120 -27.84 1.37 11.45
N ALA A 121 -27.57 0.42 12.36
CA ALA A 121 -26.87 -0.81 12.00
C ALA A 121 -27.69 -1.68 11.03
N LYS A 122 -29.00 -1.76 11.26
CA LYS A 122 -29.93 -2.50 10.40
C LYS A 122 -30.12 -1.82 9.04
N ALA A 123 -30.16 -0.49 9.03
CA ALA A 123 -30.26 0.32 7.83
C ALA A 123 -29.04 0.15 6.92
N TRP A 124 -27.84 0.18 7.50
CA TRP A 124 -26.59 -0.05 6.79
C TRP A 124 -26.50 -1.49 6.25
N TRP A 125 -26.82 -2.49 7.09
CA TRP A 125 -26.81 -3.88 6.67
C TRP A 125 -27.80 -4.14 5.52
N LYS A 126 -29.03 -3.62 5.62
CA LYS A 126 -30.02 -3.72 4.53
C LYS A 126 -29.60 -2.97 3.28
N LEU A 127 -28.92 -1.83 3.40
CA LEU A 127 -28.37 -1.10 2.26
C LEU A 127 -27.36 -1.98 1.50
N VAL A 128 -26.33 -2.45 2.21
CA VAL A 128 -25.27 -3.31 1.63
C VAL A 128 -25.85 -4.59 1.04
N ASN A 129 -26.76 -5.24 1.76
CA ASN A 129 -27.36 -6.50 1.34
C ASN A 129 -28.44 -6.36 0.26
N GLY A 130 -29.01 -5.17 0.09
CA GLY A 130 -30.04 -4.87 -0.92
C GLY A 130 -29.50 -4.69 -2.34
N ASN A 131 -28.19 -4.42 -2.49
CA ASN A 131 -27.51 -4.43 -3.77
C ASN A 131 -26.05 -4.86 -3.58
N ARG A 132 -25.84 -6.17 -3.39
CA ARG A 132 -24.53 -6.75 -3.10
C ARG A 132 -23.49 -6.48 -4.20
N PRO A 133 -23.79 -6.58 -5.50
CA PRO A 133 -22.85 -6.23 -6.56
C PRO A 133 -22.33 -4.80 -6.47
N ARG A 134 -23.23 -3.83 -6.23
CA ARG A 134 -22.84 -2.41 -6.12
C ARG A 134 -21.96 -2.17 -4.89
N HIS A 135 -22.38 -2.65 -3.72
CA HIS A 135 -21.67 -2.37 -2.48
C HIS A 135 -20.41 -3.22 -2.31
N GLY A 136 -20.39 -4.46 -2.83
CA GLY A 136 -19.17 -5.25 -2.99
C GLY A 136 -18.16 -4.57 -3.91
N GLY A 137 -18.63 -3.98 -5.02
CA GLY A 137 -17.81 -3.13 -5.89
C GLY A 137 -17.18 -1.92 -5.16
N TYR A 138 -17.92 -1.27 -4.26
CA TYR A 138 -17.34 -0.19 -3.43
C TYR A 138 -16.28 -0.68 -2.45
N ILE A 139 -16.43 -1.89 -1.88
CA ILE A 139 -15.40 -2.48 -1.02
C ILE A 139 -14.13 -2.77 -1.85
N VAL A 140 -14.29 -3.26 -3.09
CA VAL A 140 -13.17 -3.43 -4.03
C VAL A 140 -12.52 -2.08 -4.38
N HIS A 141 -13.31 -1.02 -4.58
CA HIS A 141 -12.72 0.30 -4.81
C HIS A 141 -11.92 0.78 -3.61
N ILE A 142 -12.43 0.61 -2.38
CA ILE A 142 -11.69 0.95 -1.16
C ILE A 142 -10.37 0.17 -1.08
N SER A 143 -10.34 -1.12 -1.41
CA SER A 143 -9.07 -1.86 -1.41
C SER A 143 -8.08 -1.35 -2.45
N ILE A 144 -8.54 -0.90 -3.62
CA ILE A 144 -7.68 -0.26 -4.63
C ILE A 144 -7.15 1.08 -4.11
N LEU A 145 -7.94 1.85 -3.37
CA LEU A 145 -7.46 3.08 -2.71
C LEU A 145 -6.39 2.78 -1.65
N MET A 146 -6.56 1.72 -0.86
CA MET A 146 -5.56 1.26 0.11
C MET A 146 -4.26 0.83 -0.57
N LEU A 147 -4.37 0.09 -1.68
CA LEU A 147 -3.22 -0.26 -2.52
C LEU A 147 -2.52 1.01 -3.03
N GLY A 148 -3.29 2.00 -3.49
CA GLY A 148 -2.77 3.31 -3.91
C GLY A 148 -2.00 4.03 -2.80
N LEU A 149 -2.51 4.05 -1.56
CA LEU A 149 -1.81 4.63 -0.41
C LEU A 149 -0.44 3.97 -0.19
N GLY A 150 -0.40 2.64 -0.22
CA GLY A 150 0.83 1.87 -0.04
C GLY A 150 1.84 2.07 -1.18
N ILE A 151 1.38 2.16 -2.43
CA ILE A 151 2.26 2.43 -3.59
C ILE A 151 2.86 3.83 -3.47
N ILE A 152 2.05 4.84 -3.12
CA ILE A 152 2.55 6.21 -2.99
C ILE A 152 3.58 6.31 -1.85
N GLY A 153 3.29 5.70 -0.71
CA GLY A 153 4.19 5.68 0.45
C GLY A 153 5.53 5.01 0.13
N THR A 154 5.49 3.79 -0.41
CA THR A 154 6.70 3.00 -0.67
C THR A 154 7.50 3.44 -1.90
N ASN A 155 6.88 4.09 -2.89
CA ASN A 155 7.61 4.57 -4.08
C ASN A 155 8.23 5.96 -3.85
N PHE A 156 7.49 6.90 -3.25
CA PHE A 156 7.94 8.30 -3.16
C PHE A 156 8.68 8.66 -1.87
N TYR A 157 8.49 7.88 -0.78
CA TYR A 157 8.99 8.21 0.55
C TYR A 157 9.83 7.10 1.18
N GLN A 158 10.16 6.04 0.44
CA GLN A 158 11.09 5.04 0.93
C GLN A 158 12.45 5.68 1.20
N GLN A 159 12.97 5.42 2.40
CA GLN A 159 14.33 5.76 2.78
C GLN A 159 15.14 4.47 2.83
N ARG A 160 16.35 4.47 2.27
CA ARG A 160 17.24 3.33 2.28
C ARG A 160 18.66 3.78 2.58
N THR A 161 19.36 2.99 3.38
CA THR A 161 20.80 3.08 3.57
C THR A 161 21.35 1.67 3.65
N ASP A 162 22.61 1.51 3.29
CA ASP A 162 23.30 0.24 3.45
C ASP A 162 24.62 0.48 4.21
N GLY A 163 25.08 -0.52 4.95
CA GLY A 163 26.32 -0.42 5.73
C GLY A 163 26.86 -1.79 6.14
N ALA A 164 28.18 -1.90 6.25
CA ALA A 164 28.84 -3.07 6.81
C ALA A 164 29.13 -2.81 8.30
N LEU A 165 28.63 -3.68 9.18
CA LEU A 165 28.74 -3.53 10.63
C LEU A 165 29.55 -4.67 11.24
N GLU A 166 30.41 -4.33 12.19
CA GLU A 166 30.98 -5.27 13.16
C GLU A 166 30.01 -5.47 14.35
N ILE A 167 30.19 -6.55 15.10
CA ILE A 167 29.43 -6.78 16.33
C ILE A 167 29.63 -5.59 17.28
N GLY A 168 28.53 -5.05 17.82
CA GLY A 168 28.49 -3.85 18.65
C GLY A 168 28.39 -2.54 17.86
N GLN A 169 28.50 -2.56 16.53
CA GLN A 169 28.26 -1.37 15.72
C GLN A 169 26.78 -1.23 15.37
N SER A 170 26.37 0.00 15.09
CA SER A 170 24.99 0.29 14.69
C SER A 170 24.92 1.05 13.37
N LEU A 171 23.86 0.82 12.60
CA LEU A 171 23.46 1.63 11.47
C LEU A 171 22.22 2.42 11.85
N VAL A 172 22.25 3.74 11.66
CA VAL A 172 21.15 4.64 11.96
C VAL A 172 20.50 5.10 10.67
N LEU A 173 19.18 4.99 10.61
CA LEU A 173 18.34 5.51 9.53
C LEU A 173 17.11 6.18 10.16
N ASP A 174 16.96 7.48 9.91
CA ASP A 174 15.90 8.31 10.50
C ASP A 174 15.80 8.16 12.03
N ASN A 175 14.67 7.71 12.56
CA ASN A 175 14.42 7.48 13.98
C ASN A 175 14.73 6.04 14.44
N TYR A 176 15.45 5.26 13.64
CA TYR A 176 15.85 3.89 13.98
C TYR A 176 17.36 3.75 14.11
N ARG A 177 17.80 3.12 15.21
CA ARG A 177 19.14 2.56 15.37
C ARG A 177 19.07 1.04 15.24
N ILE A 178 19.85 0.50 14.33
CA ILE A 178 19.92 -0.92 13.98
C ILE A 178 21.29 -1.42 14.44
N GLU A 179 21.34 -2.04 15.61
CA GLU A 179 22.57 -2.54 16.22
C GLU A 179 22.80 -4.01 15.84
N TYR A 180 24.03 -4.35 15.43
CA TYR A 180 24.44 -5.71 15.21
C TYR A 180 24.97 -6.33 16.52
N VAL A 181 24.23 -7.29 17.07
CA VAL A 181 24.46 -7.79 18.44
C VAL A 181 25.20 -9.12 18.45
N ASP A 182 24.77 -10.06 17.62
CA ASP A 182 25.35 -11.40 17.59
C ASP A 182 25.18 -12.03 16.21
N ASN A 183 25.88 -13.13 15.96
CA ASN A 183 25.70 -13.92 14.76
C ASN A 183 25.84 -15.41 15.03
N GLY A 184 25.43 -16.20 14.06
CA GLY A 184 25.74 -17.60 14.09
C GLY A 184 25.45 -18.30 12.78
N ASP A 185 25.92 -19.53 12.73
CA ASP A 185 25.78 -20.40 11.58
C ASP A 185 24.86 -21.58 11.97
N SER A 186 24.05 -22.04 11.02
CA SER A 186 23.20 -23.21 11.16
C SER A 186 23.37 -24.09 9.92
N SER A 187 23.84 -25.31 10.12
CA SER A 187 23.90 -26.31 9.05
C SER A 187 22.79 -27.34 9.23
N ARG A 188 22.02 -27.59 8.17
CA ARG A 188 21.01 -28.64 8.06
C ARG A 188 21.30 -29.46 6.80
N PRO A 189 20.76 -30.69 6.68
CA PRO A 189 21.00 -31.52 5.50
C PRO A 189 20.64 -30.83 4.17
N ASP A 190 19.60 -29.99 4.17
CA ASP A 190 19.09 -29.30 2.99
C ASP A 190 19.71 -27.92 2.74
N ARG A 191 20.32 -27.30 3.77
CA ARG A 191 20.77 -25.90 3.71
C ARG A 191 21.89 -25.55 4.69
N ILE A 192 22.72 -24.60 4.29
CA ILE A 192 23.65 -23.90 5.19
C ILE A 192 23.14 -22.48 5.37
N ALA A 193 23.13 -21.98 6.60
CA ALA A 193 22.52 -20.71 6.96
C ALA A 193 23.45 -19.90 7.85
N LYS A 194 23.50 -18.58 7.62
CA LYS A 194 24.06 -17.61 8.56
C LYS A 194 22.96 -16.68 9.03
N TRP A 195 22.93 -16.37 10.30
CA TRP A 195 21.98 -15.43 10.90
C TRP A 195 22.72 -14.33 11.65
N ALA A 196 22.08 -13.18 11.74
CA ALA A 196 22.54 -12.05 12.54
C ALA A 196 21.42 -11.67 13.51
N GLU A 197 21.74 -11.49 14.77
CA GLU A 197 20.86 -10.90 15.76
C GLU A 197 21.01 -9.38 15.71
N ILE A 198 19.88 -8.72 15.47
CA ILE A 198 19.81 -7.27 15.30
C ILE A 198 18.85 -6.70 16.35
N SER A 199 19.36 -5.78 17.16
CA SER A 199 18.53 -4.99 18.06
C SER A 199 18.11 -3.68 17.39
N VAL A 200 16.81 -3.41 17.38
CA VAL A 200 16.23 -2.20 16.79
C VAL A 200 15.75 -1.29 17.90
N TYR A 201 16.28 -0.07 17.93
CA TYR A 201 15.90 0.97 18.87
C TYR A 201 15.17 2.10 18.15
N ASN A 202 14.15 2.65 18.81
CA ASN A 202 13.60 3.95 18.49
C ASN A 202 14.44 5.02 19.19
N ILE A 203 14.88 6.02 18.44
CA ILE A 203 15.77 7.07 18.93
C ILE A 203 15.22 8.46 18.62
N ASP A 204 15.58 9.45 19.43
CA ASP A 204 15.49 10.85 19.01
C ASP A 204 16.74 11.17 18.17
N VAL A 205 16.53 11.32 16.86
CA VAL A 205 17.63 11.59 15.93
C VAL A 205 18.35 12.92 16.22
N ASN A 206 17.72 13.85 16.95
CA ASN A 206 18.35 15.10 17.35
C ASN A 206 19.45 14.90 18.39
N SER A 207 19.35 13.85 19.20
CA SER A 207 20.44 13.42 20.08
C SER A 207 21.69 13.06 19.28
N TYR A 208 21.56 12.75 17.98
CA TYR A 208 22.61 12.38 17.03
C TYR A 208 22.88 13.46 15.96
N ALA A 209 22.68 14.73 16.30
CA ALA A 209 22.78 15.84 15.35
C ALA A 209 24.14 15.97 14.67
N THR A 210 25.24 15.70 15.38
CA THR A 210 26.62 15.80 14.84
C THR A 210 26.85 14.75 13.76
N GLU A 211 26.54 13.49 14.06
CA GLU A 211 26.69 12.36 13.14
C GLU A 211 25.76 12.52 11.93
N LYS A 212 24.51 12.91 12.18
CA LYS A 212 23.52 13.22 11.13
C LYS A 212 24.00 14.32 10.18
N SER A 213 24.63 15.37 10.72
CA SER A 213 25.13 16.49 9.90
C SER A 213 26.33 16.08 9.06
N ALA A 214 27.23 15.27 9.61
CA ALA A 214 28.36 14.69 8.88
C ALA A 214 27.88 13.75 7.75
N ALA A 215 26.91 12.88 8.02
CA ALA A 215 26.34 11.98 7.02
C ALA A 215 25.66 12.74 5.88
N LYS A 216 24.89 13.78 6.23
CA LYS A 216 24.20 14.64 5.26
C LYS A 216 25.19 15.40 4.37
N ALA A 217 26.34 15.83 4.90
CA ALA A 217 27.40 16.45 4.11
C ALA A 217 27.97 15.50 3.04
N GLN A 218 27.91 14.19 3.28
CA GLN A 218 28.33 13.14 2.33
C GLN A 218 27.19 12.67 1.41
N GLY A 219 26.00 13.28 1.51
CA GLY A 219 24.83 12.88 0.74
C GLY A 219 24.19 11.56 1.20
N SER A 220 24.57 11.03 2.37
CA SER A 220 24.00 9.81 2.93
C SER A 220 22.70 10.10 3.69
N THR A 221 21.74 9.18 3.59
CA THR A 221 20.46 9.18 4.32
C THR A 221 20.59 8.60 5.73
N GLY A 222 21.62 7.78 5.97
CA GLY A 222 21.93 7.17 7.26
C GLY A 222 23.42 7.26 7.60
N PHE A 223 23.79 6.80 8.80
CA PHE A 223 25.18 6.80 9.29
C PHE A 223 25.46 5.60 10.18
N THR A 224 26.73 5.23 10.32
CA THR A 224 27.17 4.18 11.23
C THR A 224 27.68 4.76 12.54
N LEU A 225 27.42 4.04 13.63
CA LEU A 225 27.97 4.28 14.95
C LEU A 225 28.92 3.12 15.28
N ASN A 226 30.10 3.45 15.79
CA ASN A 226 31.14 2.46 16.07
C ASN A 226 31.05 1.88 17.49
N ASP A 227 29.96 2.15 18.21
CA ASP A 227 29.75 1.69 19.57
C ASP A 227 28.30 1.27 19.84
N SER A 228 28.13 0.53 20.93
CA SER A 228 26.85 0.10 21.50
C SER A 228 26.30 1.09 22.54
N THR A 229 26.91 2.27 22.70
CA THR A 229 26.52 3.19 23.79
C THR A 229 25.16 3.81 23.47
N LEU A 230 24.15 3.53 24.30
CA LEU A 230 22.81 4.07 24.14
C LEU A 230 22.76 5.51 24.68
N ARG A 231 22.09 6.40 23.94
CA ARG A 231 21.82 7.77 24.41
C ARG A 231 20.55 7.80 25.26
N PRO A 232 20.39 8.78 26.17
CA PRO A 232 19.15 8.96 26.89
C PRO A 232 17.97 9.11 25.93
N GLY A 233 16.95 8.27 26.09
CA GLY A 233 15.76 8.24 25.22
C GLY A 233 15.78 7.12 24.16
N ASP A 234 16.92 6.46 23.94
CA ASP A 234 16.99 5.28 23.08
C ASP A 234 16.17 4.15 23.71
N ARG A 235 15.16 3.66 23.00
CA ARG A 235 14.26 2.61 23.48
C ARG A 235 14.31 1.41 22.56
N LEU A 236 14.67 0.25 23.11
CA LEU A 236 14.57 -1.03 22.38
C LEU A 236 13.10 -1.29 22.04
N ILE A 237 12.82 -1.50 20.76
CA ILE A 237 11.46 -1.71 20.24
C ILE A 237 11.27 -3.07 19.56
N SER A 238 12.36 -3.72 19.13
CA SER A 238 12.31 -5.04 18.52
C SER A 238 13.69 -5.69 18.48
N GLN A 239 13.73 -7.02 18.54
CA GLN A 239 14.88 -7.83 18.17
C GLN A 239 14.47 -8.65 16.94
N ILE A 240 15.29 -8.60 15.90
CA ILE A 240 15.02 -9.27 14.64
C ILE A 240 16.24 -10.10 14.24
N ASN A 241 15.97 -11.29 13.68
CA ASN A 241 17.00 -12.25 13.31
C ASN A 241 16.98 -12.49 11.80
N PRO A 242 17.48 -11.53 10.98
CA PRO A 242 17.70 -11.77 9.57
C PRO A 242 18.63 -12.97 9.36
N TRP A 243 18.36 -13.76 8.32
CA TRP A 243 19.24 -14.87 7.94
C TRP A 243 19.42 -14.97 6.42
N HIS A 244 20.58 -15.47 6.03
CA HIS A 244 20.95 -15.79 4.66
C HIS A 244 21.25 -17.29 4.59
N GLY A 245 20.47 -18.00 3.77
CA GLY A 245 20.55 -19.43 3.59
C GLY A 245 20.93 -19.80 2.17
N PHE A 246 21.64 -20.91 2.02
CA PHE A 246 21.92 -21.53 0.73
C PHE A 246 21.39 -22.95 0.72
N TYR A 247 20.45 -23.23 -0.17
CA TYR A 247 19.88 -24.56 -0.37
C TYR A 247 20.72 -25.32 -1.39
N LEU A 248 21.31 -26.42 -0.93
CA LEU A 248 22.31 -27.17 -1.69
C LEU A 248 21.68 -27.88 -2.90
N ASP A 249 20.56 -28.57 -2.69
CA ASP A 249 19.88 -29.36 -3.71
C ASP A 249 19.37 -28.52 -4.89
N PHE A 250 19.03 -27.26 -4.63
CA PHE A 250 18.48 -26.33 -5.62
C PHE A 250 19.52 -25.34 -6.16
N ASN A 251 20.74 -25.36 -5.63
CA ASN A 251 21.78 -24.36 -5.92
C ASN A 251 21.26 -22.92 -5.82
N MET A 252 20.50 -22.63 -4.75
CA MET A 252 19.71 -21.40 -4.63
C MET A 252 19.92 -20.73 -3.27
N ALA A 253 20.24 -19.44 -3.29
CA ALA A 253 20.28 -18.59 -2.11
C ALA A 253 18.88 -18.11 -1.72
N SER A 254 18.62 -18.00 -0.42
CA SER A 254 17.39 -17.49 0.17
C SER A 254 17.72 -16.54 1.31
N VAL A 255 17.20 -15.32 1.24
CA VAL A 255 17.38 -14.31 2.28
C VAL A 255 16.04 -14.11 2.97
N ARG A 256 16.04 -14.13 4.30
CA ARG A 256 14.91 -13.63 5.09
C ARG A 256 15.32 -12.35 5.79
N SER A 257 14.62 -11.28 5.44
CA SER A 257 14.75 -10.00 6.10
C SER A 257 14.17 -10.04 7.51
N GLY A 258 14.79 -9.33 8.43
CA GLY A 258 14.14 -8.89 9.66
C GLY A 258 13.17 -7.76 9.32
N ILE A 259 11.91 -7.88 9.73
CA ILE A 259 10.86 -6.90 9.39
C ILE A 259 10.14 -6.49 10.66
N ARG A 260 10.01 -5.18 10.86
CA ARG A 260 9.12 -4.58 11.85
C ARG A 260 8.07 -3.75 11.13
N SER A 261 6.84 -4.24 11.11
CA SER A 261 5.72 -3.56 10.45
C SER A 261 4.86 -2.77 11.43
N THR A 262 4.40 -1.60 11.00
CA THR A 262 3.38 -0.80 11.69
C THR A 262 2.36 -0.29 10.66
N ILE A 263 1.23 0.25 11.10
CA ILE A 263 0.25 0.83 10.16
C ILE A 263 0.78 2.07 9.42
N VAL A 264 1.84 2.70 9.94
CA VAL A 264 2.43 3.93 9.39
C VAL A 264 3.59 3.61 8.45
N GLU A 265 4.44 2.66 8.82
CA GLU A 265 5.66 2.30 8.09
C GLU A 265 6.19 0.91 8.47
N ASP A 266 6.95 0.33 7.55
CA ASP A 266 7.66 -0.93 7.76
C ASP A 266 9.18 -0.72 7.69
N LEU A 267 9.89 -1.19 8.72
CA LEU A 267 11.35 -1.24 8.74
C LEU A 267 11.80 -2.62 8.26
N TYR A 268 12.63 -2.64 7.22
CA TYR A 268 13.28 -3.83 6.70
C TYR A 268 14.77 -3.78 6.99
N VAL A 269 15.29 -4.85 7.56
CA VAL A 269 16.73 -5.09 7.75
C VAL A 269 17.09 -6.37 7.01
N ILE A 270 17.85 -6.22 5.93
CA ILE A 270 18.15 -7.30 5.00
C ILE A 270 19.65 -7.61 5.07
N PRO A 271 20.04 -8.85 5.41
CA PRO A 271 21.44 -9.24 5.35
C PRO A 271 21.78 -9.47 3.88
N ARG A 272 22.64 -8.62 3.32
CA ARG A 272 23.12 -8.77 1.94
C ARG A 272 24.25 -9.76 1.86
N ASP A 273 25.18 -9.67 2.79
CA ASP A 273 26.35 -10.54 2.81
C ASP A 273 26.96 -10.65 4.22
N PHE A 274 27.60 -11.78 4.49
CA PHE A 274 28.38 -12.03 5.70
C PHE A 274 29.86 -12.07 5.30
N LEU A 275 30.57 -10.99 5.59
CA LEU A 275 31.92 -10.75 5.10
C LEU A 275 32.93 -11.68 5.80
N PRO A 276 34.05 -12.04 5.14
CA PRO A 276 35.07 -12.91 5.72
C PRO A 276 35.77 -12.35 6.97
N ASP A 277 35.73 -11.02 7.15
CA ASP A 277 36.31 -10.30 8.29
C ASP A 277 35.39 -10.28 9.53
N GLY A 278 34.24 -10.97 9.47
CA GLY A 278 33.27 -11.05 10.57
C GLY A 278 32.20 -9.95 10.53
N ARG A 279 32.25 -9.02 9.56
CA ARG A 279 31.22 -8.01 9.39
C ARG A 279 29.97 -8.54 8.68
N VAL A 280 28.84 -7.90 8.91
CA VAL A 280 27.61 -8.13 8.14
C VAL A 280 27.26 -6.90 7.31
N SER A 281 27.06 -7.09 6.00
CA SER A 281 26.57 -6.06 5.09
C SER A 281 25.05 -6.03 5.15
N LEU A 282 24.49 -4.97 5.72
CA LEU A 282 23.06 -4.79 5.87
C LEU A 282 22.53 -3.76 4.86
N ALA A 283 21.36 -4.05 4.30
CA ALA A 283 20.51 -3.08 3.64
C ALA A 283 19.31 -2.79 4.54
N VAL A 284 19.18 -1.54 4.97
CA VAL A 284 18.11 -1.08 5.84
C VAL A 284 17.22 -0.12 5.08
N SER A 285 15.90 -0.34 5.14
CA SER A 285 14.94 0.55 4.50
C SER A 285 13.69 0.77 5.34
N ILE A 286 13.21 2.01 5.34
CA ILE A 286 11.92 2.41 5.91
C ILE A 286 10.95 2.58 4.75
N ASN A 287 9.81 1.90 4.84
CA ASN A 287 8.80 1.84 3.79
C ASN A 287 7.47 2.37 4.34
N PRO A 288 7.19 3.68 4.17
CA PRO A 288 5.95 4.27 4.63
C PRO A 288 4.73 3.65 3.95
N LEU A 289 3.67 3.46 4.72
CA LEU A 289 2.37 2.94 4.28
C LEU A 289 2.39 1.52 3.67
N ALA A 290 3.50 0.78 3.80
CA ALA A 290 3.62 -0.58 3.26
C ALA A 290 2.52 -1.52 3.76
N TRP A 291 2.10 -1.37 5.02
CA TRP A 291 0.99 -2.14 5.61
C TRP A 291 -0.31 -2.08 4.79
N TRP A 292 -0.59 -0.93 4.14
CA TRP A 292 -1.79 -0.75 3.33
C TRP A 292 -1.78 -1.60 2.04
N LEU A 293 -0.60 -1.96 1.52
CA LEU A 293 -0.47 -2.92 0.42
C LEU A 293 -0.96 -4.30 0.83
N TRP A 294 -0.55 -4.75 2.02
CA TRP A 294 -0.92 -6.05 2.57
C TRP A 294 -2.40 -6.12 2.94
N ALA A 295 -2.92 -5.06 3.56
CA ALA A 295 -4.33 -4.99 3.95
C ALA A 295 -5.29 -4.91 2.75
N ALA A 296 -4.86 -4.34 1.61
CA ALA A 296 -5.68 -4.25 0.42
C ALA A 296 -6.09 -5.63 -0.13
N GLY A 297 -5.21 -6.64 -0.08
CA GLY A 297 -5.46 -7.96 -0.66
C GLY A 297 -6.70 -8.67 -0.07
N PRO A 298 -6.74 -8.92 1.25
CA PRO A 298 -7.91 -9.53 1.90
C PRO A 298 -9.22 -8.75 1.69
N ILE A 299 -9.16 -7.41 1.72
CA ILE A 299 -10.34 -6.56 1.53
C ILE A 299 -10.84 -6.62 0.08
N PHE A 300 -9.91 -6.68 -0.89
CA PHE A 300 -10.26 -6.91 -2.29
C PHE A 300 -11.00 -8.24 -2.48
N ILE A 301 -10.49 -9.32 -1.89
CA ILE A 301 -11.11 -10.65 -1.95
C ILE A 301 -12.51 -10.60 -1.33
N LEU A 302 -12.64 -10.02 -0.13
CA LEU A 302 -13.93 -9.87 0.55
C LEU A 302 -14.94 -9.09 -0.28
N GLY A 303 -14.54 -7.94 -0.83
CA GLY A 303 -15.41 -7.13 -1.69
C GLY A 303 -15.86 -7.88 -2.95
N THR A 304 -14.94 -8.65 -3.54
CA THR A 304 -15.24 -9.51 -4.71
C THR A 304 -16.23 -10.62 -4.35
N MET A 305 -16.03 -11.30 -3.21
CA MET A 305 -16.96 -12.33 -2.73
C MET A 305 -18.36 -11.76 -2.49
N ILE A 306 -18.47 -10.58 -1.90
CA ILE A 306 -19.75 -9.90 -1.68
C ILE A 306 -20.39 -9.53 -3.02
N ALA A 307 -19.60 -8.98 -3.95
CA ALA A 307 -20.11 -8.53 -5.24
C ALA A 307 -20.67 -9.68 -6.09
N LEU A 308 -20.03 -10.85 -6.02
CA LEU A 308 -20.43 -12.06 -6.75
C LEU A 308 -21.47 -12.91 -6.00
N TRP A 309 -21.83 -12.54 -4.77
CA TRP A 309 -22.76 -13.33 -3.98
C TRP A 309 -24.17 -13.31 -4.60
N PRO A 310 -24.82 -14.47 -4.79
CA PRO A 310 -26.14 -14.54 -5.39
C PRO A 310 -27.15 -13.65 -4.69
N GLN A 311 -27.84 -12.81 -5.45
CA GLN A 311 -29.03 -12.11 -4.96
C GLN A 311 -30.23 -13.04 -5.19
N GLY A 312 -31.07 -13.22 -4.15
CA GLY A 312 -32.31 -13.96 -4.33
C GLY A 312 -33.10 -13.29 -5.43
N ALA A 313 -33.45 -14.05 -6.48
CA ALA A 313 -34.25 -13.52 -7.57
C ALA A 313 -35.52 -12.90 -6.98
N ASP A 314 -35.75 -11.62 -7.22
CA ASP A 314 -37.08 -11.04 -7.04
C ASP A 314 -38.04 -11.97 -7.77
N ARG A 315 -38.96 -12.58 -7.01
CA ARG A 315 -39.98 -13.46 -7.57
C ARG A 315 -40.64 -12.67 -8.71
N PRO A 316 -40.60 -13.14 -9.96
CA PRO A 316 -41.34 -12.49 -11.02
C PRO A 316 -42.79 -12.36 -10.57
N HIS A 317 -43.44 -11.27 -10.96
CA HIS A 317 -44.86 -11.01 -10.75
C HIS A 317 -45.74 -12.11 -11.39
N THR A 318 -45.71 -13.33 -10.87
CA THR A 318 -46.57 -14.45 -11.31
C THR A 318 -47.98 -14.30 -10.72
N GLN A 319 -48.18 -13.43 -9.74
CA GLN A 319 -49.52 -13.14 -9.18
C GLN A 319 -50.41 -12.30 -10.11
N MET A 320 -49.88 -11.65 -11.16
CA MET A 320 -50.72 -10.84 -12.05
C MET A 320 -51.43 -11.67 -13.13
N LYS A 321 -50.87 -12.84 -13.50
CA LYS A 321 -51.55 -13.76 -14.44
C LYS A 321 -52.71 -14.52 -13.81
N THR A 322 -52.63 -14.85 -12.51
CA THR A 322 -53.70 -15.60 -11.83
C THR A 322 -54.94 -14.75 -11.54
N LEU A 323 -54.79 -13.43 -11.40
CA LEU A 323 -55.93 -12.50 -11.26
C LEU A 323 -56.60 -12.24 -12.61
N MET A 324 -55.84 -12.11 -13.70
CA MET A 324 -56.39 -11.90 -15.05
C MET A 324 -57.12 -13.12 -15.62
N THR A 325 -56.73 -14.35 -15.27
CA THR A 325 -57.51 -15.55 -15.64
C THR A 325 -58.80 -15.70 -14.85
N LYS A 326 -58.88 -15.12 -13.64
CA LYS A 326 -60.06 -15.24 -12.78
C LYS A 326 -61.14 -14.19 -13.09
N GLU A 327 -60.76 -13.06 -13.70
CA GLU A 327 -61.70 -12.05 -14.20
C GLU A 327 -62.23 -12.35 -15.61
N SER A 328 -61.60 -13.25 -16.37
CA SER A 328 -62.11 -13.71 -17.67
C SER A 328 -63.07 -14.90 -17.59
N GLU A 329 -63.29 -15.45 -16.38
CA GLU A 329 -64.20 -16.57 -16.12
C GLU A 329 -65.48 -16.16 -15.34
N ILE A 330 -65.72 -14.86 -15.18
CA ILE A 330 -66.96 -14.27 -14.61
C ILE A 330 -67.62 -13.39 -15.66
#